data_AF-F4MU00-F1
#
_entry.id   AF-F4MU00-F1
#
_cell.length_a   1.000
_cell.length_b   1.000
_cell.length_c   1.000
_cell.angle_alpha   90.00
_cell.angle_beta   90.00
_cell.angle_gamma   90.00
#
_symmetry.space_group_name_H-M   'P 1'
#
loop_
_entity.id
_entity.type
_entity.pdbx_description
1 polymer ?
#
loop_
_entity_poly.entity_id
_entity_poly.type
_entity_poly.pdbx_seq_one_letter_code
_entity_poly.pdbx_strand_id
1 'polypeptide(L)'
;MAEWVSGKITHIEHWTDALFSIRVNAPIDPFTAGQFAKLALDINGERVQRAYSYVNAPSDNNLEFYLVTVPEGKLSPRLDQLAVGAK
;
A
#
# COMPACT_ATOMS: atom_id res chain seq x y z
N MET A 1 -11.84 -16.49 -3.22
CA MET A 1 -11.57 -15.27 -2.43
C MET A 1 -10.16 -14.81 -2.80
N ALA A 2 -9.89 -13.50 -2.85
CA ALA A 2 -8.51 -13.06 -3.03
C ALA A 2 -7.69 -13.53 -1.83
N GLU A 3 -6.60 -14.26 -2.09
CA GLU A 3 -5.66 -14.66 -1.06
C GLU A 3 -4.84 -13.44 -0.66
N TRP A 4 -4.74 -13.19 0.65
CA TRP A 4 -4.04 -12.04 1.18
C TRP A 4 -2.70 -12.48 1.74
N VAL A 5 -1.66 -11.73 1.40
CA VAL A 5 -0.36 -11.84 2.06
C VAL A 5 -0.14 -10.61 2.95
N SER A 6 0.58 -10.79 4.06
CA SER A 6 0.99 -9.66 4.90
C SER A 6 2.21 -9.01 4.27
N GLY A 7 2.09 -7.71 4.00
CA GLY A 7 3.24 -6.87 3.66
C GLY A 7 3.85 -6.25 4.93
N LYS A 8 5.10 -5.80 4.84
CA LYS A 8 5.74 -4.96 5.85
C LYS A 8 6.22 -3.67 5.20
N ILE A 9 5.84 -2.54 5.76
CA ILE A 9 6.34 -1.23 5.31
C ILE A 9 7.84 -1.15 5.58
N THR A 10 8.63 -0.92 4.53
CA THR A 10 10.09 -0.76 4.63
C THR A 10 10.52 0.69 4.51
N HIS A 11 9.74 1.52 3.84
CA HIS A 11 10.03 2.93 3.63
C HIS A 11 8.74 3.72 3.36
N ILE A 12 8.75 4.99 3.78
CA ILE A 12 7.67 5.95 3.54
C ILE A 12 8.34 7.26 3.12
N GLU A 13 7.86 7.83 2.02
CA GLU A 13 8.29 9.13 1.50
C GLU A 13 7.06 10.05 1.41
N HIS A 14 7.06 11.18 2.11
CA HIS A 14 6.00 12.18 2.01
C HIS A 14 6.44 13.30 1.07
N TRP A 15 5.78 13.41 -0.08
CA TRP A 15 6.05 14.42 -1.09
C TRP A 15 5.37 15.75 -0.76
N THR A 16 4.17 15.67 -0.20
CA THR A 16 3.38 16.81 0.29
C THR A 16 2.54 16.38 1.49
N ASP A 17 1.78 17.30 2.07
CA ASP A 17 0.81 17.01 3.14
C ASP A 17 -0.28 15.99 2.74
N ALA A 18 -0.47 15.74 1.44
CA ALA A 18 -1.49 14.82 0.95
C ALA A 18 -0.96 13.74 0.00
N LEU A 19 0.32 13.76 -0.38
CA LEU A 19 0.89 12.84 -1.36
C LEU A 19 2.08 12.12 -0.75
N PHE A 20 2.05 10.80 -0.77
CA PHE A 20 3.09 9.97 -0.17
C PHE A 20 3.28 8.67 -0.94
N SER A 21 4.45 8.07 -0.80
CA SER A 21 4.78 6.75 -1.33
C SER A 21 5.14 5.82 -0.19
N ILE A 22 4.67 4.58 -0.27
CA ILE A 22 5.08 3.51 0.64
C ILE A 22 5.78 2.44 -0.16
N ARG A 23 6.86 1.89 0.42
CA ARG A 23 7.47 0.65 -0.04
C ARG A 23 7.13 -0.47 0.91
N VAL A 24 6.75 -1.59 0.34
CA VAL A 24 6.25 -2.76 1.06
C VAL A 24 7.04 -3.97 0.60
N ASN A 25 7.54 -4.75 1.56
CA ASN A 25 8.02 -6.09 1.29
C ASN A 25 6.89 -7.09 1.57
N ALA A 26 6.46 -7.82 0.56
CA ALA A 26 5.41 -8.82 0.68
C ALA A 26 5.70 -9.99 -0.29
N PRO A 27 5.39 -11.24 0.08
CA PRO A 27 5.58 -12.39 -0.78
C PRO A 27 4.41 -12.50 -1.79
N ILE A 28 4.32 -11.57 -2.74
CA ILE A 28 3.29 -11.60 -3.79
C ILE A 28 3.69 -12.53 -4.95
N ASP A 29 2.70 -12.98 -5.70
CA ASP A 29 2.93 -13.56 -7.02
C ASP A 29 3.42 -12.49 -8.03
N PRO A 30 4.12 -12.89 -9.11
CA PRO A 30 4.53 -11.97 -10.15
C PRO A 30 3.37 -11.17 -10.75
N PHE A 31 3.63 -9.91 -11.09
CA PHE A 31 2.67 -9.02 -11.74
C PHE A 31 3.23 -8.46 -13.05
N THR A 32 2.35 -7.93 -13.90
CA THR A 32 2.73 -7.24 -15.13
C THR A 32 2.75 -5.73 -14.90
N ALA A 33 3.77 -5.04 -15.42
CA ALA A 33 3.87 -3.58 -15.31
C ALA A 33 2.56 -2.89 -15.75
N GLY A 34 2.08 -1.93 -14.95
CA GLY A 34 0.80 -1.26 -15.13
C GLY A 34 -0.39 -1.90 -14.40
N GLN A 35 -0.22 -3.08 -13.79
CA GLN A 35 -1.24 -3.68 -12.92
C GLN A 35 -1.32 -3.00 -11.54
N PHE A 36 -2.34 -3.39 -10.78
CA PHE A 36 -2.58 -2.94 -9.42
C PHE A 36 -2.77 -4.12 -8.47
N ALA A 37 -2.51 -3.88 -7.19
CA ALA A 37 -2.92 -4.74 -6.09
C ALA A 37 -3.98 -4.05 -5.24
N LYS A 38 -4.58 -4.80 -4.32
CA LYS A 38 -5.39 -4.20 -3.26
C LYS A 38 -4.55 -4.10 -2.00
N LEU A 39 -4.49 -2.92 -1.40
CA LEU A 39 -4.00 -2.73 -0.05
C LEU A 39 -5.19 -2.72 0.90
N ALA A 40 -5.01 -3.26 2.09
CA ALA A 40 -6.06 -3.35 3.09
C ALA A 40 -5.53 -3.17 4.50
N LEU A 41 -6.36 -2.59 5.37
CA LEU A 41 -6.16 -2.53 6.81
C LEU A 41 -7.44 -3.00 7.51
N ASP A 42 -7.29 -3.66 8.65
CA ASP A 42 -8.41 -4.01 9.52
C ASP A 42 -8.68 -2.82 10.45
N ILE A 43 -9.85 -2.20 10.28
CA ILE A 43 -10.25 -0.98 10.98
C ILE A 43 -11.55 -1.27 11.72
N ASN A 44 -11.52 -1.19 13.05
CA ASN A 44 -12.69 -1.46 13.90
C ASN A 44 -13.34 -2.84 13.63
N GLY A 45 -12.52 -3.85 13.30
CA GLY A 45 -12.98 -5.21 12.98
C GLY A 45 -13.47 -5.40 11.54
N GLU A 46 -13.44 -4.37 10.70
CA GLU A 46 -13.78 -4.45 9.27
C GLU A 46 -12.53 -4.28 8.40
N ARG A 47 -12.35 -5.19 7.43
CA ARG A 47 -11.28 -5.05 6.43
C ARG A 47 -11.64 -4.01 5.39
N VAL A 48 -10.95 -2.88 5.41
CA VAL A 48 -11.11 -1.83 4.40
C VAL A 48 -9.99 -1.95 3.38
N GLN A 49 -10.35 -2.09 2.11
CA GLN A 49 -9.39 -2.26 1.01
C GLN A 49 -9.61 -1.27 -0.14
N ARG A 50 -8.54 -0.90 -0.83
CA ARG A 50 -8.59 -0.13 -2.10
C ARG A 50 -7.54 -0.64 -3.06
N ALA A 51 -7.79 -0.45 -4.36
CA ALA A 51 -6.85 -0.77 -5.42
C ALA A 51 -5.78 0.33 -5.53
N TYR A 52 -4.52 -0.08 -5.62
CA TYR A 52 -3.36 0.79 -5.82
C TYR A 52 -2.44 0.18 -6.87
N SER A 53 -2.05 0.99 -7.85
CA SER A 53 -1.14 0.57 -8.91
C SER A 53 0.27 0.34 -8.35
N TYR A 54 0.95 -0.67 -8.87
CA TYR A 54 2.38 -0.83 -8.66
C TYR A 54 3.12 0.28 -9.40
N VAL A 55 3.99 0.99 -8.68
CA VAL A 55 4.91 1.97 -9.27
C VAL A 55 6.23 1.30 -9.67
N ASN A 56 6.66 0.29 -8.90
CA ASN A 56 7.89 -0.44 -9.16
C ASN A 56 7.79 -1.38 -10.37
N ALA A 57 8.94 -1.75 -10.94
CA ALA A 57 9.03 -2.76 -11.99
C ALA A 57 8.72 -4.16 -11.41
N PRO A 58 8.15 -5.10 -12.21
CA PRO A 58 7.89 -6.48 -11.77
C PRO A 58 9.09 -7.26 -11.23
N SER A 59 10.31 -6.88 -11.62
CA SER A 59 11.55 -7.51 -11.14
C SER A 59 12.09 -6.90 -9.83
N ASP A 60 11.49 -5.81 -9.34
CA ASP A 60 11.86 -5.20 -8.06
C ASP A 60 10.96 -5.73 -6.94
N ASN A 61 11.59 -6.33 -5.94
CA ASN A 61 10.91 -6.91 -4.77
C ASN A 61 10.45 -5.86 -3.75
N ASN A 62 10.83 -4.59 -3.91
CA ASN A 62 10.32 -3.50 -3.10
C ASN A 62 9.07 -2.95 -3.78
N LEU A 63 7.90 -3.46 -3.37
CA LEU A 63 6.62 -3.04 -3.93
C LEU A 63 6.38 -1.58 -3.56
N GLU A 64 6.22 -0.71 -4.55
CA GLU A 64 6.04 0.71 -4.33
C GLU A 64 4.64 1.14 -4.76
N PHE A 65 3.97 1.89 -3.89
CA PHE A 65 2.66 2.45 -4.14
C PHE A 65 2.72 3.95 -3.89
N TYR A 66 2.15 4.73 -4.81
CA TYR A 66 1.95 6.16 -4.66
C TYR A 66 0.50 6.45 -4.33
N LEU A 67 0.27 7.22 -3.26
CA LEU A 67 -1.04 7.43 -2.66
C LEU A 67 -1.33 8.90 -2.48
N VAL A 68 -2.63 9.21 -2.49
CA VAL A 68 -3.17 10.49 -2.04
C VAL A 68 -3.98 10.28 -0.75
N THR A 69 -3.70 11.07 0.26
CA THR A 69 -4.52 11.21 1.46
C THR A 69 -5.79 11.96 1.08
N VAL A 70 -6.91 11.24 1.09
CA VAL A 70 -8.22 11.83 0.81
C VAL A 70 -8.84 12.20 2.15
N PRO A 71 -9.19 13.47 2.39
CA PRO A 71 -9.91 13.86 3.60
C PRO A 71 -11.15 12.99 3.80
N GLU A 72 -11.36 12.50 5.03
CA GLU A 72 -12.45 11.57 5.39
C GLU A 72 -12.42 10.22 4.66
N GLY A 73 -11.35 9.92 3.92
CA GLY A 73 -11.12 8.62 3.31
C GLY A 73 -11.06 7.52 4.37
N LYS A 74 -11.68 6.37 4.09
CA LYS A 74 -11.66 5.24 5.04
C LYS A 74 -10.28 4.60 5.16
N LEU A 75 -9.46 4.61 4.10
CA LEU A 75 -8.18 3.90 4.08
C LEU A 75 -6.96 4.83 4.00
N SER A 76 -6.91 5.77 3.04
CA SER A 76 -5.67 6.53 2.81
C SER A 76 -5.17 7.35 3.99
N PRO A 77 -6.00 8.00 4.83
CA PRO A 77 -5.51 8.67 6.04
C PRO A 77 -4.86 7.74 7.06
N ARG A 78 -5.24 6.45 7.08
CA ARG A 78 -4.65 5.46 7.98
C ARG A 78 -3.36 4.88 7.43
N LEU A 79 -3.29 4.72 6.10
CA LEU A 79 -2.03 4.36 5.42
C LEU A 79 -0.97 5.45 5.58
N ASP A 80 -1.37 6.72 5.50
CA ASP A 80 -0.52 7.91 5.70
C ASP A 80 0.04 8.01 7.14
N GLN A 81 -0.66 7.44 8.12
CA GLN A 81 -0.25 7.39 9.53
C GLN A 81 0.59 6.15 9.88
N LEU A 82 0.83 5.24 8.94
CA LEU A 82 1.68 4.07 9.21
C LEU A 82 3.13 4.49 9.42
N ALA A 83 3.86 3.63 10.13
CA ALA A 83 5.30 3.77 10.31
C ALA A 83 6.03 2.60 9.66
N VAL A 84 7.32 2.80 9.37
CA VAL A 84 8.21 1.71 8.94
C VAL A 84 8.14 0.56 9.95
N GLY A 85 7.93 -0.65 9.45
CA GLY A 85 7.73 -1.85 10.25
C GLY A 85 6.28 -2.26 10.47
N ALA A 86 5.31 -1.37 10.19
CA ALA A 86 3.89 -1.70 10.20
C ALA A 86 3.54 -2.75 9.12
N LYS A 87 2.41 -3.44 9.33
CA LYS A 87 1.90 -4.49 8.45
C LYS A 87 0.57 -4.10 7.82
#